data_AF-A0A955IVY2-F1
#
_entry.id   AF-A0A955IVY2-F1
#
_cell.length_a   1.000
_cell.length_b   1.000
_cell.length_c   1.000
_cell.angle_alpha   90.00
_cell.angle_beta   90.00
_cell.angle_gamma   90.00
#
_symmetry.space_group_name_H-M   'P 1'
#
loop_
_entity.id
_entity.type
_entity.pdbx_description
1 polymer ?
#
loop_
_entity_poly.entity_id
_entity_poly.type
_entity_poly.pdbx_seq_one_letter_code
_entity_poly.pdbx_strand_id
1 'polypeptide(L)'
;MSLIYSNYPPLATDSKTYHNVFTDLIEKSDSIQIASGYISSDALIDLKSIVEANGGPAIELNIGMHYFDGLTKQQAEAVADLDELLRSSNLGGVYFVVTFPFHGKIISFRKSGAVIGGLIGSSNLTNIVDSKVSRQYEVDFSLQAPDTSELDGFI
;
A
#
# COMPACT_ATOMS: atom_id res chain seq x y z
N MET A 1 3.11 8.79 -16.36
CA MET A 1 3.23 9.17 -14.95
C MET A 1 2.35 10.37 -14.63
N SER A 2 1.89 10.54 -13.39
CA SER A 2 1.20 11.76 -12.91
C SER A 2 1.51 12.04 -11.45
N LEU A 3 1.69 13.32 -11.11
CA LEU A 3 1.76 13.78 -9.73
C LEU A 3 0.39 13.67 -9.05
N ILE A 4 0.42 13.29 -7.78
CA ILE A 4 -0.74 13.06 -6.91
C ILE A 4 -0.48 13.80 -5.61
N TYR A 5 -1.53 14.40 -5.06
CA TYR A 5 -1.45 15.18 -3.83
C TYR A 5 -2.58 14.82 -2.88
N SER A 6 -2.40 15.07 -1.58
CA SER A 6 -3.49 14.98 -0.59
C SER A 6 -4.65 15.95 -0.87
N ASN A 7 -4.40 17.02 -1.63
CA ASN A 7 -5.38 18.05 -1.99
C ASN A 7 -6.09 18.72 -0.79
N TYR A 8 -5.40 18.85 0.35
CA TYR A 8 -5.94 19.59 1.50
C TYR A 8 -5.85 21.11 1.29
N PRO A 9 -6.87 21.89 1.68
CA PRO A 9 -6.81 23.36 1.65
C PRO A 9 -5.65 23.91 2.52
N PRO A 10 -5.01 25.03 2.12
CA PRO A 10 -5.25 25.82 0.90
C PRO A 10 -4.49 25.30 -0.34
N LEU A 11 -3.81 24.16 -0.25
CA LEU A 11 -2.98 23.57 -1.31
C LEU A 11 -3.75 22.53 -2.15
N ALA A 12 -5.06 22.69 -2.29
CA ALA A 12 -5.86 21.81 -3.12
C ALA A 12 -5.52 22.01 -4.61
N THR A 13 -5.42 20.92 -5.35
CA THR A 13 -5.18 20.92 -6.80
C THR A 13 -6.25 20.09 -7.51
N ASP A 14 -6.31 20.17 -8.83
CA ASP A 14 -7.18 19.31 -9.66
C ASP A 14 -6.60 17.91 -9.89
N SER A 15 -5.43 17.60 -9.30
CA SER A 15 -4.79 16.29 -9.43
C SER A 15 -5.59 15.22 -8.70
N LYS A 16 -5.44 13.96 -9.11
CA LYS A 16 -6.02 12.84 -8.35
C LYS A 16 -5.42 12.76 -6.95
N THR A 17 -6.15 12.16 -6.02
CA THR A 17 -5.65 11.82 -4.68
C THR A 17 -5.06 10.41 -4.66
N TYR A 18 -4.23 10.12 -3.65
CA TYR A 18 -3.64 8.81 -3.43
C TYR A 18 -4.72 7.72 -3.32
N HIS A 19 -5.74 7.96 -2.49
CA HIS A 19 -6.86 7.05 -2.31
C HIS A 19 -7.58 6.75 -3.64
N ASN A 20 -7.89 7.77 -4.45
CA ASN A 20 -8.57 7.55 -5.73
C ASN A 20 -7.74 6.67 -6.67
N VAL A 21 -6.43 6.90 -6.77
CA VAL A 21 -5.57 6.12 -7.66
C VAL A 21 -5.33 4.71 -7.13
N PHE A 22 -5.17 4.55 -5.81
CA PHE A 22 -5.08 3.25 -5.18
C PHE A 22 -6.33 2.41 -5.47
N THR A 23 -7.52 2.97 -5.24
CA THR A 23 -8.81 2.30 -5.52
C THR A 23 -8.95 1.96 -7.01
N ASP A 24 -8.65 2.91 -7.90
CA ASP A 24 -8.70 2.69 -9.37
C ASP A 24 -7.79 1.53 -9.83
N LEU A 25 -6.66 1.30 -9.16
CA LEU A 25 -5.66 0.30 -9.54
C LEU A 25 -5.94 -1.06 -8.88
N ILE A 26 -6.31 -1.07 -7.59
CA ILE A 26 -6.57 -2.31 -6.86
C ILE A 26 -7.75 -3.07 -7.46
N GLU A 27 -8.82 -2.38 -7.87
CA GLU A 27 -9.98 -2.97 -8.54
C GLU A 27 -9.63 -3.67 -9.86
N LYS A 28 -8.54 -3.25 -10.51
CA LYS A 28 -8.12 -3.80 -11.81
C LYS A 28 -7.06 -4.89 -11.66
N SER A 29 -6.41 -4.97 -10.51
CA SER A 29 -5.31 -5.89 -10.21
C SER A 29 -5.79 -7.25 -9.70
N ASP A 30 -5.01 -8.29 -9.95
CA ASP A 30 -5.18 -9.61 -9.30
C ASP A 30 -4.09 -9.87 -8.25
N SER A 31 -3.03 -9.04 -8.23
CA SER A 31 -1.97 -9.07 -7.24
C SER A 31 -1.42 -7.67 -6.98
N ILE A 32 -1.05 -7.40 -5.74
CA ILE A 32 -0.37 -6.17 -5.32
C ILE A 32 0.85 -6.51 -4.46
N GLN A 33 1.93 -5.75 -4.63
CA GLN A 33 3.08 -5.79 -3.72
C GLN A 33 3.26 -4.41 -3.11
N ILE A 34 3.44 -4.38 -1.79
CA ILE A 34 3.49 -3.16 -1.00
C ILE A 34 4.80 -3.19 -0.20
N ALA A 35 5.59 -2.13 -0.30
CA ALA A 35 6.72 -1.86 0.58
C ALA A 35 6.49 -0.52 1.27
N SER A 36 6.30 -0.54 2.58
CA SER A 36 6.02 0.67 3.36
C SER A 36 6.83 0.71 4.65
N GLY A 37 7.32 1.90 5.00
CA GLY A 37 8.01 2.12 6.27
C GLY A 37 7.09 1.85 7.46
N TYR A 38 5.92 2.48 7.47
CA TYR A 38 4.96 2.38 8.57
C TYR A 38 3.58 1.92 8.09
N ILE A 39 2.84 1.30 9.01
CA ILE A 39 1.46 0.86 8.80
C ILE A 39 0.53 1.41 9.90
N SER A 40 -0.78 1.41 9.63
CA SER A 40 -1.83 1.61 10.63
C SER A 40 -2.72 0.39 10.67
N SER A 41 -3.32 0.13 11.84
CA SER A 41 -4.29 -0.95 12.01
C SER A 41 -5.46 -0.80 11.02
N ASP A 42 -5.97 0.42 10.83
CA ASP A 42 -7.09 0.70 9.92
C ASP A 42 -6.76 0.32 8.46
N ALA A 43 -5.54 0.63 8.00
CA ALA A 43 -5.13 0.26 6.65
C ALA A 43 -5.03 -1.27 6.48
N LEU A 44 -4.58 -2.00 7.51
CA LEU A 44 -4.54 -3.46 7.46
C LEU A 44 -5.94 -4.08 7.48
N ILE A 45 -6.87 -3.49 8.25
CA ILE A 45 -8.29 -3.89 8.29
C ILE A 45 -8.95 -3.65 6.94
N ASP A 46 -8.67 -2.52 6.27
CA ASP A 46 -9.20 -2.22 4.94
C ASP A 46 -8.68 -3.21 3.90
N LEU A 47 -7.38 -3.52 3.90
CA LEU A 47 -6.82 -4.55 3.00
C LEU A 47 -7.47 -5.92 3.25
N LYS A 48 -7.60 -6.32 4.52
CA LYS A 48 -8.28 -7.57 4.90
C LYS A 48 -9.71 -7.61 4.35
N SER A 49 -10.46 -6.52 4.55
CA SER A 49 -11.84 -6.39 4.09
C SER A 49 -11.97 -6.49 2.57
N ILE A 50 -11.02 -5.89 1.83
CA ILE A 50 -10.96 -6.00 0.35
C ILE A 50 -10.78 -7.46 -0.08
N VAL A 51 -9.85 -8.19 0.58
CA VAL A 51 -9.58 -9.59 0.28
C VAL A 51 -10.78 -10.47 0.60
N GLU A 52 -11.41 -10.29 1.76
CA GLU A 52 -12.59 -11.06 2.18
C GLU A 52 -13.79 -10.82 1.25
N ALA A 53 -14.02 -9.58 0.84
CA ALA A 53 -15.16 -9.23 -0.01
C ALA A 53 -15.03 -9.77 -1.44
N ASN A 54 -13.81 -9.84 -1.98
CA ASN A 54 -13.57 -10.13 -3.40
C ASN A 54 -12.89 -11.48 -3.65
N GLY A 55 -12.41 -12.17 -2.62
CA GLY A 55 -11.55 -13.35 -2.75
C GLY A 55 -10.15 -13.04 -3.28
N GLY A 56 -9.72 -11.78 -3.19
CA GLY A 56 -8.47 -11.25 -3.73
C GLY A 56 -8.42 -9.71 -3.61
N PRO A 57 -7.36 -9.05 -4.10
CA PRO A 57 -6.21 -9.61 -4.81
C PRO A 57 -5.24 -10.37 -3.90
N ALA A 58 -4.25 -11.05 -4.49
CA ALA A 58 -3.09 -11.52 -3.72
C ALA A 58 -2.26 -10.32 -3.22
N ILE A 59 -1.79 -10.35 -1.98
CA ILE A 59 -1.07 -9.25 -1.33
C ILE A 59 0.25 -9.76 -0.76
N GLU A 60 1.34 -9.11 -1.17
CA GLU A 60 2.63 -9.18 -0.47
C GLU A 60 2.91 -7.85 0.21
N LEU A 61 2.92 -7.83 1.54
CA LEU A 61 3.15 -6.62 2.33
C LEU A 61 4.50 -6.70 3.05
N ASN A 62 5.43 -5.82 2.70
CA ASN A 62 6.73 -5.65 3.35
C ASN A 62 6.71 -4.43 4.28
N ILE A 63 6.87 -4.65 5.58
CA ILE A 63 6.87 -3.63 6.62
C ILE A 63 8.31 -3.30 7.03
N GLY A 64 8.71 -2.03 6.86
CA GLY A 64 10.11 -1.62 6.95
C GLY A 64 10.61 -1.15 8.31
N MET A 65 9.91 -0.22 8.96
CA MET A 65 10.39 0.45 10.19
C MET A 65 9.97 -0.25 11.46
N HIS A 66 8.79 -0.89 11.47
CA HIS A 66 8.18 -1.41 12.70
C HIS A 66 8.96 -2.54 13.39
N TYR A 67 9.86 -3.24 12.68
CA TYR A 67 10.75 -4.18 13.34
C TYR A 67 11.71 -3.48 14.33
N PHE A 68 12.15 -2.26 13.98
CA PHE A 68 13.10 -1.47 14.76
C PHE A 68 12.40 -0.57 15.79
N ASP A 69 11.27 0.02 15.41
CA ASP A 69 10.52 0.97 16.26
C ASP A 69 9.47 0.29 17.16
N GLY A 70 9.16 -0.97 16.85
CA GLY A 70 8.10 -1.73 17.50
C GLY A 70 6.71 -1.49 16.91
N LEU A 71 5.78 -2.34 17.35
CA LEU A 71 4.36 -2.27 17.02
C LEU A 71 3.57 -2.00 18.30
N THR A 72 2.50 -1.23 18.19
CA THR A 72 1.44 -1.27 19.20
C THR A 72 0.75 -2.63 19.19
N LYS A 73 0.12 -3.01 20.30
CA LYS A 73 -0.66 -4.25 20.38
C LYS A 73 -1.70 -4.35 19.26
N GLN A 74 -2.43 -3.26 19.00
CA GLN A 74 -3.45 -3.22 17.96
C GLN A 74 -2.86 -3.44 16.55
N GLN A 75 -1.70 -2.85 16.26
CA GLN A 75 -1.02 -3.09 14.98
C GLN A 75 -0.53 -4.54 14.86
N ALA A 76 0.01 -5.12 15.94
CA ALA A 76 0.45 -6.51 15.93
C ALA A 76 -0.71 -7.49 15.71
N GLU A 77 -1.86 -7.25 16.34
CA GLU A 77 -3.09 -8.02 16.11
C GLU A 77 -3.58 -7.87 14.65
N ALA A 78 -3.64 -6.65 14.13
CA ALA A 78 -4.07 -6.40 12.74
C ALA A 78 -3.11 -7.02 11.70
N VAL A 79 -1.80 -7.04 11.98
CA VAL A 79 -0.80 -7.74 11.15
C VAL A 79 -1.05 -9.25 11.15
N ALA A 80 -1.24 -9.85 12.34
CA ALA A 80 -1.47 -11.28 12.46
C ALA A 80 -2.76 -11.71 11.74
N ASP A 81 -3.84 -10.95 11.92
CA ASP A 81 -5.13 -11.18 11.28
C ASP A 81 -5.05 -11.14 9.75
N LEU A 82 -4.33 -10.17 9.19
CA LEU A 82 -4.13 -10.07 7.74
C LEU A 82 -3.24 -11.19 7.22
N ASP A 83 -2.13 -11.49 7.89
CA ASP A 83 -1.19 -12.55 7.50
C ASP A 83 -1.85 -13.93 7.51
N GLU A 84 -2.66 -14.23 8.54
CA GLU A 84 -3.42 -15.47 8.64
C GLU A 84 -4.40 -15.63 7.47
N LEU A 85 -5.18 -14.59 7.15
CA LEU A 85 -6.09 -14.59 6.01
C LEU A 85 -5.35 -14.86 4.69
N LEU A 86 -4.27 -14.10 4.44
CA LEU A 86 -3.52 -14.20 3.18
C LEU A 86 -2.87 -15.58 3.02
N ARG A 87 -2.25 -16.11 4.07
CA ARG A 87 -1.59 -17.43 4.02
C ARG A 87 -2.59 -18.57 3.91
N SER A 88 -3.65 -18.55 4.71
CA SER A 88 -4.67 -19.61 4.68
C SER A 88 -5.43 -19.67 3.35
N SER A 89 -5.53 -18.54 2.64
CA SER A 89 -6.16 -18.42 1.34
C SER A 89 -5.20 -18.60 0.16
N ASN A 90 -3.89 -18.80 0.41
CA ASN A 90 -2.84 -18.80 -0.62
C ASN A 90 -2.85 -17.51 -1.47
N LEU A 91 -3.08 -16.37 -0.82
CA LEU A 91 -3.14 -15.03 -1.39
C LEU A 91 -1.94 -14.15 -0.97
N GLY A 92 -0.87 -14.74 -0.46
CA GLY A 92 0.37 -14.03 -0.12
C GLY A 92 0.65 -13.99 1.39
N GLY A 93 1.13 -12.85 1.90
CA GLY A 93 1.48 -12.71 3.30
C GLY A 93 2.08 -11.35 3.68
N VAL A 94 2.32 -11.19 4.98
CA VAL A 94 2.96 -10.02 5.58
C VAL A 94 4.36 -10.39 6.03
N TYR A 95 5.31 -9.49 5.75
CA TYR A 95 6.74 -9.67 5.97
C TYR A 95 7.35 -8.44 6.64
N PHE A 96 8.46 -8.63 7.35
CA PHE A 96 9.21 -7.54 7.99
C PHE A 96 10.61 -7.45 7.41
N VAL A 97 11.08 -6.22 7.19
CA VAL A 97 12.49 -5.95 6.93
C VAL A 97 13.24 -5.97 8.26
N VAL A 98 14.16 -6.91 8.43
CA VAL A 98 14.90 -7.11 9.69
C VAL A 98 16.38 -6.70 9.62
N THR A 99 16.88 -6.40 8.42
CA THR A 99 18.29 -6.11 8.18
C THR A 99 18.63 -4.62 8.25
N PHE A 100 17.71 -3.75 7.86
CA PHE A 100 17.86 -2.30 7.92
C PHE A 100 16.48 -1.61 8.02
N PRO A 101 16.42 -0.40 8.60
CA PRO A 101 15.18 0.37 8.70
C PRO A 101 14.76 0.88 7.31
N PHE A 102 13.94 0.10 6.61
CA PHE A 102 13.39 0.50 5.33
C PHE A 102 12.29 1.55 5.53
N HIS A 103 12.45 2.73 4.96
CA HIS A 103 11.49 3.83 5.09
C HIS A 103 10.85 4.25 3.76
N GLY A 104 11.03 3.47 2.69
CA GLY A 104 10.40 3.73 1.41
C GLY A 104 8.88 3.50 1.45
N LYS A 105 8.18 4.03 0.44
CA LYS A 105 6.74 3.84 0.24
C LYS A 105 6.49 3.61 -1.24
N ILE A 106 6.22 2.36 -1.56
CA ILE A 106 6.15 1.88 -2.94
C ILE A 106 5.07 0.81 -3.03
N ILE A 107 4.23 0.89 -4.05
CA ILE A 107 3.23 -0.13 -4.37
C ILE A 107 3.30 -0.46 -5.86
N SER A 108 3.30 -1.75 -6.20
CA SER A 108 3.10 -2.25 -7.55
C SER A 108 1.76 -2.97 -7.65
N PHE A 109 1.04 -2.73 -8.74
CA PHE A 109 -0.24 -3.37 -9.05
C PHE A 109 -0.06 -4.23 -10.29
N ARG A 110 -0.39 -5.51 -10.18
CA ARG A 110 -0.20 -6.50 -11.24
C ARG A 110 -1.56 -7.05 -11.70
N LYS A 111 -1.62 -7.36 -12.99
CA LYS A 111 -2.71 -8.13 -13.59
C LYS A 111 -2.13 -9.15 -14.53
N SER A 112 -2.44 -10.42 -14.31
CA SER A 112 -2.04 -11.54 -15.17
C SER A 112 -0.52 -11.56 -15.41
N GLY A 113 0.25 -11.27 -14.35
CA GLY A 113 1.72 -11.24 -14.36
C GLY A 113 2.36 -9.95 -14.88
N ALA A 114 1.59 -8.97 -15.37
CA ALA A 114 2.11 -7.70 -15.86
C ALA A 114 1.80 -6.55 -14.89
N VAL A 115 2.76 -5.63 -14.69
CA VAL A 115 2.50 -4.41 -13.89
C VAL A 115 1.62 -3.45 -14.66
N ILE A 116 0.46 -3.15 -14.10
CA ILE A 116 -0.53 -2.23 -14.69
C ILE A 116 -0.43 -0.82 -14.11
N GLY A 117 0.24 -0.64 -12.96
CA GLY A 117 0.44 0.64 -12.34
C GLY A 117 1.32 0.55 -11.10
N GLY A 118 1.76 1.70 -10.63
CA GLY A 118 2.49 1.81 -9.37
C GLY A 118 2.28 3.14 -8.69
N LEU A 119 2.56 3.16 -7.39
CA LEU A 119 2.58 4.36 -6.54
C LEU A 119 3.93 4.44 -5.85
N ILE A 120 4.54 5.62 -5.86
CA ILE A 120 5.77 5.91 -5.13
C ILE A 120 5.74 7.34 -4.59
N GLY A 121 6.15 7.53 -3.35
CA GLY A 121 6.20 8.87 -2.77
C GLY A 121 6.32 8.88 -1.25
N SER A 122 5.60 9.79 -0.63
CA SER A 122 5.66 10.01 0.82
C SER A 122 4.53 9.32 1.59
N SER A 123 3.44 8.93 0.93
CA SER A 123 2.28 8.27 1.56
C SER A 123 2.62 6.86 2.07
N ASN A 124 2.59 6.68 3.40
CA ASN A 124 2.61 5.34 3.99
C ASN A 124 1.29 4.59 3.68
N LEU A 125 1.27 3.28 3.97
CA LEU A 125 0.06 2.47 3.80
C LEU A 125 -1.14 3.01 4.58
N THR A 126 -0.89 3.78 5.64
CA THR A 126 -1.90 4.53 6.41
C THR A 126 -2.85 5.38 5.57
N ASN A 127 -2.43 5.78 4.37
CA ASN A 127 -3.17 6.70 3.50
C ASN A 127 -4.05 6.01 2.46
N ILE A 128 -4.17 4.68 2.48
CA ILE A 128 -5.14 3.98 1.63
C ILE A 128 -6.58 4.18 2.10
N VAL A 129 -6.78 4.47 3.39
CA VAL A 129 -8.10 4.74 3.96
C VAL A 129 -8.52 6.15 3.54
N ASP A 130 -9.73 6.33 3.00
CA ASP A 130 -10.31 7.66 2.75
C ASP A 130 -10.68 8.33 4.07
N SER A 131 -9.66 8.71 4.82
CA SER A 131 -9.83 9.47 6.03
C SER A 131 -9.29 10.87 5.78
N LYS A 132 -10.19 11.85 5.83
CA LYS A 132 -9.86 13.28 6.02
C LYS A 132 -9.13 13.55 7.36
N VAL A 133 -8.61 12.51 8.00
CA VAL A 133 -8.02 12.48 9.34
C VAL A 133 -6.49 12.52 9.27
N SER A 134 -5.88 12.16 8.12
CA SER A 134 -4.45 12.39 7.95
C SER A 134 -4.14 13.89 8.04
N ARG A 135 -3.27 14.24 8.99
CA ARG A 135 -2.79 15.62 9.18
C ARG A 135 -1.58 15.94 8.30
N GLN A 136 -1.08 14.97 7.56
CA GLN A 136 0.10 15.10 6.71
C GLN A 136 -0.33 15.35 5.27
N TYR A 137 0.25 16.39 4.66
CA TYR A 137 0.10 16.61 3.23
C TYR A 137 1.18 15.81 2.52
N GLU A 138 0.77 14.85 1.71
CA GLU A 138 1.65 13.95 0.97
C GLU A 138 1.70 14.31 -0.51
N VAL A 139 2.81 13.92 -1.13
CA VAL A 139 3.06 14.07 -2.56
C VAL A 139 3.57 12.74 -3.09
N ASP A 140 2.90 12.23 -4.10
CA ASP A 140 3.19 10.93 -4.69
C ASP A 140 3.22 11.01 -6.21
N PHE A 141 3.84 10.02 -6.83
CA PHE A 141 3.77 9.77 -8.26
C PHE A 141 2.99 8.49 -8.51
N SER A 142 2.03 8.57 -9.43
CA SER A 142 1.50 7.39 -10.09
C SER A 142 2.30 7.08 -11.34
N LEU A 143 2.76 5.84 -11.40
CA LEU A 143 3.52 5.27 -12.49
C LEU A 143 2.59 4.40 -13.34
N GLN A 144 2.83 4.43 -14.65
CA GLN A 144 2.17 3.57 -15.63
C GLN A 144 3.26 2.95 -16.52
N ALA A 145 2.93 1.88 -17.23
CA ALA A 145 3.86 1.27 -18.17
C ALA A 145 4.36 2.32 -19.20
N PRO A 146 5.65 2.29 -19.60
CA PRO A 146 6.67 1.28 -19.28
C PRO A 146 7.44 1.51 -17.96
N ASP A 147 7.27 2.66 -17.32
CA ASP A 147 8.07 3.10 -16.17
C ASP A 147 7.88 2.24 -14.91
N THR A 148 6.86 1.40 -14.89
CA THR A 148 6.54 0.46 -13.81
C THR A 148 7.43 -0.78 -13.78
N SER A 149 8.24 -1.03 -14.81
CA SER A 149 9.12 -2.21 -14.88
C SER A 149 10.25 -2.18 -13.84
N GLU A 150 10.73 -1.01 -13.45
CA GLU A 150 11.75 -0.86 -12.39
C GLU A 150 11.20 -1.15 -10.99
N LEU A 151 9.91 -0.86 -10.76
CA LEU A 151 9.23 -1.19 -9.50
C LEU A 151 9.13 -2.69 -9.28
N ASP A 152 8.92 -3.43 -10.37
CA ASP A 152 8.71 -4.87 -10.36
C ASP A 152 9.91 -5.65 -9.83
N GLY A 153 11.12 -5.17 -10.13
CA GLY A 153 12.36 -5.78 -9.68
C GLY A 153 12.76 -5.39 -8.26
N PHE A 154 12.06 -4.42 -7.65
CA PHE A 154 12.42 -3.92 -6.32
C PHE A 154 11.67 -4.62 -5.19
N ILE A 155 10.39 -4.95 -5.38
CA ILE A 155 9.52 -5.53 -4.34
C ILE A 155 9.38 -7.04 -4.49
#